data_AF-A0A9W7ABW1-F1
#
_entry.id   AF-A0A9W7ABW1-F1
#
_cell.length_a   1.000
_cell.length_b   1.000
_cell.length_c   1.000
_cell.angle_alpha   90.00
_cell.angle_beta   90.00
_cell.angle_gamma   90.00
#
_symmetry.space_group_name_H-M   'P 1'
#
loop_
_entity.id
_entity.type
_entity.pdbx_description
1 polymer ?
#
loop_
_entity_poly.entity_id
_entity_poly.type
_entity_poly.pdbx_seq_one_letter_code
_entity_poly.pdbx_strand_id
1 'polypeptide(L)'
;MILNTLSFLGFMLFPSSLSTSYTSDGFCVSSPGSLFSSHYLCFYVDTITSILLYLFAKKYEKIHGIEKIIQTLPGILAHGLGHLALGYHYPPSSLIISDRSLLFRLLSSLGMSLFFYFMFLSVPNLSNQKLKIVPISIIYGVININFLPPTFSFTFVQSALLLTVGYFDMVNPDKPTFYNPWSILVNTPISFVGWLEALKCDEFVRAIGGHLIYDATIPLSVFVYGLYMVNTAPKSKSN
;
A
#
# COMPACT_ATOMS: atom_id res chain seq x y z
N MET A 1 8.32 8.59 7.36
CA MET A 1 9.05 8.37 6.09
C MET A 1 10.50 7.94 6.33
N ILE A 2 11.40 8.82 6.82
CA ILE A 2 12.83 8.48 7.01
C ILE A 2 12.99 7.22 7.87
N LEU A 3 12.31 7.16 9.02
CA LEU A 3 12.32 5.97 9.87
C LEU A 3 11.89 4.71 9.11
N ASN A 4 10.84 4.76 8.27
CA ASN A 4 10.40 3.63 7.46
C ASN A 4 11.50 3.18 6.47
N THR A 5 12.14 4.12 5.77
CA THR A 5 13.23 3.79 4.83
C THR A 5 14.45 3.24 5.56
N LEU A 6 14.82 3.82 6.69
CA LEU A 6 15.92 3.33 7.52
C LEU A 6 15.61 1.94 8.10
N SER A 7 14.36 1.69 8.50
CA SER A 7 13.89 0.37 8.90
C SER A 7 14.12 -0.62 7.76
N PHE A 8 13.65 -0.33 6.53
CA PHE A 8 13.86 -1.21 5.38
C PHE A 8 15.34 -1.51 5.10
N LEU A 9 16.20 -0.50 5.12
CA LEU A 9 17.64 -0.70 4.96
C LEU A 9 18.22 -1.56 6.10
N GLY A 10 17.80 -1.31 7.34
CA GLY A 10 18.15 -2.15 8.48
C GLY A 10 17.72 -3.60 8.29
N PHE A 11 16.52 -3.85 7.77
CA PHE A 11 16.03 -5.21 7.52
C PHE A 11 16.81 -5.97 6.46
N MET A 12 17.21 -5.28 5.38
CA MET A 12 18.08 -5.91 4.38
C MET A 12 19.44 -6.30 4.97
N LEU A 13 19.93 -5.57 5.98
CA LEU A 13 21.18 -5.87 6.68
C LEU A 13 21.01 -6.93 7.78
N PHE A 14 19.83 -7.06 8.37
CA PHE A 14 19.54 -7.96 9.51
C PHE A 14 18.29 -8.84 9.27
N PRO A 15 18.31 -9.72 8.25
CA PRO A 15 17.16 -10.54 7.87
C PRO A 15 16.66 -11.49 8.98
N SER A 16 17.52 -11.86 9.92
CA SER A 16 17.18 -12.71 11.07
C SER A 16 16.15 -12.10 12.02
N SER A 17 15.85 -10.80 11.89
CA SER A 17 14.81 -10.13 12.67
C SER A 17 13.40 -10.36 12.11
N LEU A 18 13.28 -10.92 10.91
CA LEU A 18 11.99 -11.26 10.31
C LEU A 18 11.41 -12.51 10.95
N SER A 19 10.09 -12.54 11.05
CA SER A 19 9.36 -13.74 11.45
C SER A 19 9.57 -14.88 10.44
N THR A 20 9.49 -16.13 10.90
CA THR A 20 9.82 -17.30 10.07
C THR A 20 8.80 -17.46 8.95
N SER A 21 7.50 -17.33 9.26
CA SER A 21 6.46 -17.43 8.22
C SER A 21 6.56 -16.31 7.19
N TYR A 22 6.85 -15.07 7.62
CA TYR A 22 7.05 -13.96 6.70
C TYR A 22 8.28 -14.19 5.81
N THR A 23 9.37 -14.72 6.37
CA THR A 23 10.60 -15.01 5.60
C THR A 23 10.33 -16.03 4.49
N SER A 24 9.57 -17.07 4.84
CA SER A 24 9.07 -18.03 3.86
C SER A 24 8.20 -17.31 2.85
N ASP A 25 7.05 -16.79 3.23
CA ASP A 25 5.97 -16.50 2.30
C ASP A 25 6.08 -15.10 1.65
N GLY A 26 6.93 -14.23 2.17
CA GLY A 26 7.06 -12.81 1.81
C GLY A 26 5.90 -11.93 2.29
N PHE A 27 4.92 -12.54 2.95
CA PHE A 27 3.73 -11.94 3.54
C PHE A 27 3.35 -12.70 4.81
N CYS A 28 2.55 -12.08 5.67
CA CYS A 28 1.98 -12.80 6.80
C CYS A 28 0.66 -13.48 6.41
N VAL A 29 0.70 -14.68 5.86
CA VAL A 29 -0.51 -15.31 5.32
C VAL A 29 -1.24 -16.18 6.35
N SER A 30 -2.50 -15.85 6.62
CA SER A 30 -3.41 -16.68 7.41
C SER A 30 -4.22 -17.60 6.50
N SER A 31 -4.47 -18.84 6.93
CA SER A 31 -5.31 -19.83 6.24
C SER A 31 -4.99 -20.01 4.74
N PRO A 32 -3.73 -20.28 4.36
CA PRO A 32 -3.34 -20.41 2.95
C PRO A 32 -4.14 -21.53 2.26
N GLY A 33 -4.50 -21.31 0.99
CA GLY A 33 -5.28 -22.27 0.19
C GLY A 33 -6.79 -22.29 0.45
N SER A 34 -7.28 -21.54 1.43
CA SER A 34 -8.73 -21.37 1.70
C SER A 34 -9.28 -20.11 1.02
N LEU A 35 -10.60 -20.07 0.78
CA LEU A 35 -11.32 -18.83 0.44
C LEU A 35 -11.28 -17.78 1.58
N PHE A 36 -10.91 -18.22 2.78
CA PHE A 36 -10.63 -17.36 3.94
C PHE A 36 -9.14 -17.09 4.12
N SER A 37 -8.32 -17.31 3.09
CA SER A 37 -6.92 -16.85 3.14
C SER A 37 -6.87 -15.34 3.26
N SER A 38 -5.84 -14.81 3.92
CA SER A 38 -5.70 -13.37 4.12
C SER A 38 -5.79 -12.60 2.79
N HIS A 39 -5.25 -13.12 1.68
CA HIS A 39 -5.35 -12.46 0.38
C HIS A 39 -6.78 -12.35 -0.17
N TYR A 40 -7.61 -13.39 -0.11
CA TYR A 40 -9.01 -13.25 -0.52
C TYR A 40 -9.77 -12.30 0.40
N LEU A 41 -9.48 -12.34 1.71
CA LEU A 41 -10.06 -11.40 2.67
C LEU A 41 -9.65 -9.95 2.36
N CYS A 42 -8.40 -9.70 1.97
CA CYS A 42 -7.93 -8.38 1.54
C CYS A 42 -8.77 -7.88 0.37
N PHE A 43 -8.95 -8.72 -0.67
CA PHE A 43 -9.79 -8.38 -1.82
C PHE A 43 -11.22 -8.01 -1.41
N TYR A 44 -11.84 -8.78 -0.49
CA TYR A 44 -13.18 -8.50 0.00
C TYR A 44 -13.23 -7.17 0.75
N VAL A 45 -12.29 -6.94 1.67
CA VAL A 45 -12.23 -5.72 2.47
C VAL A 45 -11.97 -4.50 1.60
N ASP A 46 -11.01 -4.55 0.67
CA ASP A 46 -10.71 -3.45 -0.24
C ASP A 46 -11.91 -3.09 -1.11
N THR A 47 -12.62 -4.09 -1.62
CA THR A 47 -13.82 -3.89 -2.44
C THR A 47 -14.94 -3.24 -1.63
N ILE A 48 -15.28 -3.81 -0.47
CA ILE A 48 -16.35 -3.30 0.39
C ILE A 48 -16.02 -1.89 0.88
N THR A 49 -14.81 -1.68 1.39
CA THR A 49 -14.41 -0.38 1.93
C THR A 49 -14.27 0.69 0.86
N SER A 50 -13.86 0.35 -0.37
CA SER A 50 -13.86 1.28 -1.50
C SER A 50 -15.28 1.76 -1.84
N ILE A 51 -16.27 0.87 -1.80
CA ILE A 51 -17.68 1.23 -2.00
C ILE A 51 -18.13 2.16 -0.86
N LEU A 52 -17.83 1.82 0.40
CA LEU A 52 -18.20 2.64 1.55
C LEU A 52 -17.54 4.03 1.51
N LEU A 53 -16.26 4.11 1.16
CA LEU A 53 -15.52 5.36 0.99
C LEU A 53 -16.07 6.19 -0.17
N TYR A 54 -16.47 5.56 -1.27
CA TYR A 54 -17.16 6.25 -2.36
C TYR A 54 -18.47 6.89 -1.90
N LEU A 55 -19.32 6.12 -1.21
CA LEU A 55 -20.59 6.62 -0.66
C LEU A 55 -20.35 7.75 0.36
N PHE A 56 -19.34 7.59 1.22
CA PHE A 56 -18.91 8.62 2.16
C PHE A 56 -18.49 9.90 1.44
N ALA A 57 -17.56 9.80 0.48
CA ALA A 57 -17.06 10.95 -0.25
C ALA A 57 -18.18 11.64 -1.06
N LYS A 58 -19.11 10.87 -1.64
CA LYS A 58 -20.26 11.41 -2.36
C LYS A 58 -21.20 12.19 -1.44
N LYS A 59 -21.48 11.68 -0.24
CA LYS A 59 -22.30 12.36 0.77
C LYS A 59 -21.70 13.70 1.20
N TYR A 60 -20.37 13.80 1.26
CA TYR A 60 -19.64 14.98 1.72
C TYR A 60 -18.92 15.74 0.60
N GLU A 61 -19.36 15.59 -0.65
CA GLU A 61 -18.66 16.14 -1.84
C GLU A 61 -18.46 17.66 -1.83
N LYS A 62 -19.25 18.39 -1.03
CA LYS A 62 -19.13 19.85 -0.86
C LYS A 62 -17.99 20.28 0.06
N ILE A 63 -17.38 19.35 0.79
CA ILE A 63 -16.26 19.64 1.70
C ILE A 63 -14.97 19.64 0.91
N HIS A 64 -14.26 20.77 0.93
CA HIS A 64 -12.98 20.91 0.25
C HIS A 64 -11.95 19.86 0.72
N GLY A 65 -11.34 19.14 -0.22
CA GLY A 65 -10.35 18.09 0.02
C GLY A 65 -10.92 16.67 0.07
N ILE A 66 -12.25 16.49 0.05
CA ILE A 66 -12.89 15.15 -0.02
C ILE A 66 -12.57 14.46 -1.35
N GLU A 67 -12.30 15.22 -2.42
CA GLU A 67 -11.88 14.70 -3.71
C GLU A 67 -10.64 13.79 -3.61
N LYS A 68 -9.79 13.99 -2.59
CA LYS A 68 -8.64 13.13 -2.33
C LYS A 68 -9.04 11.70 -1.97
N ILE A 69 -10.13 11.53 -1.23
CA ILE A 69 -10.66 10.19 -0.89
C ILE A 69 -11.08 9.48 -2.18
N ILE A 70 -11.78 10.19 -3.09
CA ILE A 70 -12.21 9.64 -4.38
C ILE A 70 -10.99 9.24 -5.23
N GLN A 71 -9.94 10.07 -5.24
CA GLN A 71 -8.70 9.79 -5.98
C GLN A 71 -7.95 8.55 -5.48
N THR A 72 -8.11 8.16 -4.22
CA THR A 72 -7.49 6.94 -3.68
C THR A 72 -8.23 5.64 -4.00
N LEU A 73 -9.53 5.70 -4.34
CA LEU A 73 -10.35 4.50 -4.55
C LEU A 73 -9.82 3.58 -5.66
N PRO A 74 -9.37 4.07 -6.83
CA PRO A 74 -8.81 3.20 -7.87
C PRO A 74 -7.59 2.43 -7.37
N GLY A 75 -6.76 3.04 -6.52
CA GLY A 75 -5.59 2.39 -5.92
C GLY A 75 -5.99 1.25 -4.98
N ILE A 76 -6.96 1.49 -4.09
CA ILE A 76 -7.47 0.46 -3.16
C ILE A 76 -8.10 -0.71 -3.93
N LEU A 77 -8.92 -0.44 -4.96
CA LEU A 77 -9.52 -1.49 -5.78
C LEU A 77 -8.47 -2.29 -6.57
N ALA A 78 -7.49 -1.60 -7.18
CA ALA A 78 -6.42 -2.26 -7.92
C ALA A 78 -5.54 -3.13 -7.00
N HIS A 79 -5.29 -2.66 -5.77
CA HIS A 79 -4.60 -3.40 -4.72
C HIS A 79 -5.35 -4.69 -4.36
N GLY A 80 -6.66 -4.60 -4.10
CA GLY A 80 -7.50 -5.75 -3.83
C GLY A 80 -7.53 -6.77 -4.99
N LEU A 81 -7.55 -6.31 -6.24
CA LEU A 81 -7.44 -7.20 -7.41
C LEU A 81 -6.08 -7.91 -7.48
N GLY A 82 -5.01 -7.25 -7.05
CA GLY A 82 -3.70 -7.87 -6.87
C GLY A 82 -3.77 -9.02 -5.87
N HIS A 83 -4.47 -8.84 -4.74
CA HIS A 83 -4.67 -9.90 -3.76
C HIS A 83 -5.57 -11.02 -4.24
N LEU A 84 -6.59 -10.73 -5.05
CA LEU A 84 -7.38 -11.78 -5.71
C LEU A 84 -6.51 -12.66 -6.61
N ALA A 85 -5.61 -12.05 -7.40
CA ALA A 85 -4.68 -12.79 -8.24
C ALA A 85 -3.69 -13.62 -7.42
N LEU A 86 -3.16 -13.07 -6.30
CA LEU A 86 -2.30 -13.81 -5.38
C LEU A 86 -3.03 -14.97 -4.70
N GLY A 87 -4.28 -14.77 -4.26
CA GLY A 87 -5.09 -15.82 -3.65
C GLY A 87 -5.42 -16.95 -4.63
N TYR A 88 -5.67 -16.63 -5.90
CA TYR A 88 -5.95 -17.61 -6.95
C TYR A 88 -4.70 -18.41 -7.34
N HIS A 89 -3.56 -17.75 -7.44
CA HIS A 89 -2.34 -18.40 -7.90
C HIS A 89 -1.48 -18.99 -6.79
N TYR A 90 -1.72 -18.67 -5.52
CA TYR A 90 -0.84 -18.87 -4.35
C TYR A 90 0.05 -20.12 -4.43
N PRO A 91 1.24 -20.03 -5.05
CA PRO A 91 2.26 -21.04 -4.86
C PRO A 91 3.09 -20.62 -3.64
N PRO A 92 3.76 -21.55 -2.96
CA PRO A 92 4.82 -21.16 -2.04
C PRO A 92 5.83 -20.25 -2.77
N SER A 93 6.28 -19.21 -2.08
CA SER A 93 7.35 -18.27 -2.44
C SER A 93 8.63 -18.92 -2.96
N SER A 94 8.79 -20.23 -2.75
CA SER A 94 9.88 -21.07 -3.25
C SER A 94 9.88 -21.28 -4.77
N LEU A 95 8.95 -20.71 -5.55
CA LEU A 95 9.13 -20.57 -7.00
C LEU A 95 10.11 -19.43 -7.30
N ILE A 96 11.38 -19.71 -7.01
CA ILE A 96 12.54 -18.82 -7.14
C ILE A 96 12.49 -18.14 -8.51
N ILE A 97 12.46 -16.81 -8.50
CA ILE A 97 12.43 -15.99 -9.72
C ILE A 97 13.69 -16.21 -10.58
N SER A 98 14.79 -16.72 -10.01
CA SER A 98 16.05 -17.01 -10.70
C SER A 98 15.89 -17.96 -11.88
N ASP A 99 14.95 -18.90 -11.81
CA ASP A 99 14.76 -19.94 -12.83
C ASP A 99 13.72 -19.54 -13.88
N ARG A 100 13.16 -18.33 -13.78
CA ARG A 100 12.17 -17.85 -14.73
C ARG A 100 12.83 -17.27 -15.97
N SER A 101 12.20 -17.49 -17.13
CA SER A 101 12.69 -17.00 -18.41
C SER A 101 12.86 -15.47 -18.42
N LEU A 102 13.79 -14.97 -19.24
CA LEU A 102 14.01 -13.53 -19.43
C LEU A 102 12.70 -12.80 -19.78
N LEU A 103 11.87 -13.40 -20.65
CA LEU A 103 10.57 -12.84 -21.02
C LEU A 103 9.66 -12.68 -19.79
N PHE A 104 9.58 -13.68 -18.92
CA PHE A 104 8.78 -13.58 -17.69
C PHE A 104 9.25 -12.45 -16.78
N ARG A 105 10.57 -12.30 -16.61
CA ARG A 105 11.16 -11.23 -15.80
C ARG A 105 10.89 -9.85 -16.38
N LEU A 106 11.00 -9.69 -17.70
CA LEU A 106 10.68 -8.43 -18.39
C LEU A 106 9.21 -8.07 -18.25
N LEU A 107 8.30 -9.03 -18.49
CA LEU A 107 6.86 -8.82 -18.33
C LEU A 107 6.48 -8.51 -16.87
N SER A 108 7.10 -9.19 -15.91
CA SER A 108 6.88 -8.92 -14.48
C SER A 108 7.41 -7.55 -14.07
N SER A 109 8.57 -7.14 -14.58
CA SER A 109 9.13 -5.81 -14.35
C SER A 109 8.25 -4.72 -14.94
N LEU A 110 7.72 -4.94 -16.16
CA LEU A 110 6.75 -4.05 -16.77
C LEU A 110 5.47 -3.97 -15.94
N GLY A 111 4.91 -5.11 -15.53
CA GLY A 111 3.72 -5.16 -14.68
C GLY A 111 3.91 -4.42 -13.36
N MET A 112 5.04 -4.64 -12.67
CA MET A 112 5.36 -3.94 -11.43
C MET A 112 5.62 -2.45 -11.65
N SER A 113 6.21 -2.05 -12.79
CA SER A 113 6.40 -0.64 -13.14
C SER A 113 5.05 0.05 -13.40
N LEU A 114 4.13 -0.62 -14.10
CA LEU A 114 2.77 -0.14 -14.30
C LEU A 114 2.02 -0.03 -12.96
N PHE A 115 2.18 -1.02 -12.08
CA PHE A 115 1.64 -0.98 -10.72
C PHE A 115 2.10 0.29 -9.98
N PHE A 116 3.41 0.54 -9.89
CA PHE A 116 3.92 1.76 -9.24
C PHE A 116 3.40 3.03 -9.91
N TYR A 117 3.36 3.07 -11.25
CA TYR A 117 2.88 4.23 -11.99
C TYR A 117 1.41 4.54 -11.66
N PHE A 118 0.52 3.56 -11.70
CA PHE A 118 -0.89 3.76 -11.37
C PHE A 118 -1.11 4.06 -9.89
N MET A 119 -0.34 3.44 -8.99
CA MET A 119 -0.36 3.79 -7.56
C MET A 119 0.06 5.24 -7.34
N PHE A 120 1.11 5.73 -7.99
CA PHE A 120 1.50 7.14 -7.89
C PHE A 120 0.48 8.08 -8.53
N LEU A 121 -0.19 7.69 -9.61
CA LEU A 121 -1.29 8.48 -10.17
C LEU A 121 -2.48 8.60 -9.22
N SER A 122 -2.71 7.61 -8.34
CA SER A 122 -3.78 7.64 -7.33
C SER A 122 -3.46 8.58 -6.16
N VAL A 123 -2.22 9.08 -6.06
CA VAL A 123 -1.82 10.04 -5.04
C VAL A 123 -2.09 11.46 -5.55
N PRO A 124 -2.93 12.25 -4.87
CA PRO A 124 -3.38 13.57 -5.34
C PRO A 124 -2.25 14.49 -5.83
N ASN A 125 -1.16 14.60 -5.05
CA ASN A 125 -0.04 15.50 -5.33
C ASN A 125 0.87 15.01 -6.47
N LEU A 126 0.86 13.70 -6.75
CA LEU A 126 1.70 13.07 -7.78
C LEU A 126 0.98 12.95 -9.13
N SER A 127 -0.35 12.95 -9.13
CA SER A 127 -1.18 12.84 -10.35
C SER A 127 -0.84 13.90 -11.41
N ASN A 128 -0.39 15.09 -10.99
CA ASN A 128 0.05 16.19 -11.85
C ASN A 128 1.52 16.09 -12.31
N GLN A 129 2.31 15.18 -11.72
CA GLN A 129 3.74 15.01 -11.98
C GLN A 129 4.00 13.79 -12.88
N LYS A 130 3.10 13.49 -13.83
CA LYS A 130 3.09 12.24 -14.64
C LYS A 130 4.45 11.90 -15.25
N LEU A 131 5.15 12.88 -15.82
CA LEU A 131 6.46 12.65 -16.45
C LEU A 131 7.56 12.33 -15.43
N LYS A 132 7.47 12.86 -14.21
CA LYS A 132 8.47 12.62 -13.15
C LYS A 132 8.30 11.25 -12.50
N ILE A 133 7.06 10.74 -12.42
CA ILE A 133 6.79 9.43 -11.80
C ILE A 133 7.13 8.24 -12.70
N VAL A 134 7.17 8.41 -14.03
CA VAL A 134 7.53 7.34 -14.98
C VAL A 134 8.90 6.72 -14.67
N PRO A 135 10.02 7.47 -14.64
CA PRO A 135 11.33 6.87 -14.37
C PRO A 135 11.40 6.23 -12.98
N ILE A 136 10.77 6.84 -11.97
CA ILE A 136 10.71 6.28 -10.60
C ILE A 136 9.98 4.93 -10.60
N SER A 137 8.85 4.85 -11.30
CA SER A 137 8.05 3.62 -11.40
C SER A 137 8.81 2.50 -12.10
N ILE A 138 9.53 2.82 -13.17
CA ILE A 138 10.40 1.86 -13.89
C ILE A 138 11.52 1.37 -12.98
N ILE A 139 12.21 2.29 -12.31
CA ILE A 139 13.32 1.95 -11.39
C ILE A 139 12.82 1.02 -10.29
N TYR A 140 11.71 1.35 -9.63
CA TYR A 140 11.16 0.50 -8.58
C TYR A 140 10.66 -0.84 -9.09
N GLY A 141 10.00 -0.88 -10.25
CA GLY A 141 9.56 -2.14 -10.85
C GLY A 141 10.73 -3.06 -11.18
N VAL A 142 11.79 -2.51 -11.77
CA VAL A 142 13.01 -3.26 -12.10
C VAL A 142 13.74 -3.74 -10.85
N ILE A 143 13.94 -2.88 -9.85
CA ILE A 143 14.57 -3.23 -8.56
C ILE A 143 13.81 -4.37 -7.89
N ASN A 144 12.48 -4.23 -7.76
CA ASN A 144 11.65 -5.20 -7.05
C ASN A 144 11.72 -6.60 -7.68
N ILE A 145 11.69 -6.68 -9.01
CA ILE A 145 11.62 -7.97 -9.71
C ILE A 145 13.00 -8.60 -9.92
N ASN A 146 14.05 -7.81 -10.12
CA ASN A 146 15.36 -8.33 -10.58
C ASN A 146 16.45 -8.30 -9.53
N PHE A 147 16.31 -7.48 -8.49
CA PHE A 147 17.39 -7.22 -7.53
C PHE A 147 17.01 -7.58 -6.10
N LEU A 148 15.72 -7.74 -5.80
CA LEU A 148 15.25 -8.08 -4.47
C LEU A 148 14.78 -9.52 -4.38
N PRO A 149 15.18 -10.26 -3.32
CA PRO A 149 14.53 -11.51 -2.97
C PRO A 149 13.02 -11.27 -2.76
N PRO A 150 12.14 -12.20 -3.22
CA PRO A 150 10.68 -12.05 -3.10
C PRO A 150 10.19 -11.75 -1.68
N THR A 151 10.89 -12.29 -0.67
CA THR A 151 10.62 -12.07 0.76
C THR A 151 10.62 -10.58 1.14
N PHE A 152 11.40 -9.74 0.46
CA PHE A 152 11.47 -8.30 0.74
C PHE A 152 10.51 -7.47 -0.11
N SER A 153 9.86 -8.05 -1.12
CA SER A 153 9.06 -7.30 -2.09
C SER A 153 7.96 -6.46 -1.45
N PHE A 154 7.25 -7.00 -0.45
CA PHE A 154 6.22 -6.25 0.29
C PHE A 154 6.80 -5.02 1.00
N THR A 155 7.76 -5.22 1.90
CA THR A 155 8.41 -4.11 2.64
C THR A 155 9.09 -3.10 1.72
N PHE A 156 9.61 -3.54 0.56
CA PHE A 156 10.15 -2.65 -0.45
C PHE A 156 9.05 -1.80 -1.08
N VAL A 157 7.96 -2.39 -1.57
CA VAL A 157 6.84 -1.65 -2.16
C VAL A 157 6.30 -0.62 -1.18
N GLN A 158 6.03 -1.02 0.06
CA GLN A 158 5.59 -0.11 1.12
C GLN A 158 6.59 1.05 1.32
N SER A 159 7.89 0.74 1.40
CA SER A 159 8.92 1.75 1.64
C SER A 159 9.12 2.70 0.47
N ALA A 160 9.09 2.18 -0.74
CA ALA A 160 9.19 2.93 -1.98
C ALA A 160 8.02 3.90 -2.15
N LEU A 161 6.79 3.43 -1.86
CA LEU A 161 5.58 4.27 -1.88
C LEU A 161 5.68 5.38 -0.83
N LEU A 162 5.93 5.05 0.43
CA LEU A 162 6.00 6.04 1.52
C LEU A 162 7.14 7.04 1.33
N LEU A 163 8.30 6.60 0.83
CA LEU A 163 9.44 7.46 0.51
C LEU A 163 9.10 8.43 -0.61
N THR A 164 8.50 7.94 -1.70
CA THR A 164 8.17 8.78 -2.85
C THR A 164 7.08 9.78 -2.51
N VAL A 165 5.98 9.31 -1.91
CA VAL A 165 4.89 10.19 -1.49
C VAL A 165 5.42 11.23 -0.50
N GLY A 166 6.17 10.82 0.52
CA GLY A 166 6.74 11.73 1.50
C GLY A 166 7.75 12.72 0.90
N TYR A 167 8.58 12.30 -0.07
CA TYR A 167 9.51 13.20 -0.77
C TYR A 167 8.75 14.28 -1.55
N PHE A 168 7.81 13.88 -2.41
CA PHE A 168 7.03 14.82 -3.22
C PHE A 168 6.17 15.74 -2.36
N ASP A 169 5.63 15.19 -1.28
CA ASP A 169 4.92 15.95 -0.28
C ASP A 169 5.83 16.99 0.38
N MET A 170 7.05 16.66 0.77
CA MET A 170 7.99 17.60 1.39
C MET A 170 8.44 18.71 0.44
N VAL A 171 8.74 18.40 -0.83
CA VAL A 171 9.23 19.38 -1.80
C VAL A 171 8.12 20.26 -2.40
N ASN A 172 6.85 19.87 -2.26
CA ASN A 172 5.73 20.69 -2.73
C ASN A 172 5.58 21.96 -1.86
N PRO A 173 5.81 23.18 -2.38
CA PRO A 173 5.63 24.40 -1.58
C PRO A 173 4.16 24.62 -1.19
N ASP A 174 3.21 24.17 -2.02
CA ASP A 174 1.79 24.39 -1.84
C ASP A 174 1.16 23.23 -1.06
N LYS A 175 1.38 23.22 0.26
CA LYS A 175 0.82 22.21 1.15
C LYS A 175 -0.70 22.42 1.29
N PRO A 176 -1.54 21.41 0.98
CA PRO A 176 -2.98 21.51 1.19
C PRO A 176 -3.31 21.59 2.69
N THR A 177 -4.44 22.22 3.05
CA THR A 177 -4.88 22.42 4.45
C THR A 177 -4.84 21.14 5.30
N PHE A 178 -5.21 20.01 4.72
CA PHE A 178 -5.26 18.71 5.40
C PHE A 178 -4.01 17.84 5.18
N TYR A 179 -2.87 18.45 4.88
CA TYR A 179 -1.59 17.75 4.69
C TYR A 179 -1.10 16.98 5.94
N ASN A 180 -0.99 17.66 7.08
CA ASN A 180 -0.51 17.04 8.32
C ASN A 180 -1.44 15.91 8.81
N PRO A 181 -2.77 16.09 8.84
CA PRO A 181 -3.70 15.01 9.17
C PRO A 181 -3.54 13.77 8.28
N TRP A 182 -3.31 13.92 6.97
CA TRP A 182 -3.08 12.77 6.08
C TRP A 182 -1.84 11.98 6.51
N SER A 183 -0.73 12.67 6.79
CA SER A 183 0.52 12.03 7.21
C SER A 183 0.38 11.27 8.53
N ILE A 184 -0.39 11.82 9.47
CA ILE A 184 -0.58 11.24 10.81
C ILE A 184 -1.64 10.13 10.78
N LEU A 185 -2.79 10.37 10.15
CA LEU A 185 -3.94 9.46 10.21
C LEU A 185 -3.87 8.35 9.17
N VAL A 186 -3.11 8.54 8.08
CA VAL A 186 -3.00 7.57 6.97
C VAL A 186 -1.61 6.96 6.89
N ASN A 187 -0.59 7.76 6.59
CA ASN A 187 0.74 7.20 6.32
C ASN A 187 1.37 6.52 7.55
N THR A 188 1.12 7.05 8.75
CA THR A 188 1.73 6.53 9.99
C THR A 188 1.16 5.16 10.39
N PRO A 189 -0.17 4.96 10.48
CA PRO A 189 -0.73 3.63 10.74
C PRO A 189 -0.32 2.58 9.72
N ILE A 190 -0.39 2.91 8.43
CA ILE A 190 0.02 1.99 7.35
C ILE A 190 1.49 1.58 7.54
N SER A 191 2.38 2.56 7.76
CA SER A 191 3.80 2.29 8.01
C SER A 191 4.02 1.38 9.22
N PHE A 192 3.35 1.69 10.33
CA PHE A 192 3.48 0.93 11.57
C PHE A 192 2.99 -0.51 11.43
N VAL A 193 1.79 -0.71 10.88
CA VAL A 193 1.20 -2.05 10.72
C VAL A 193 1.99 -2.89 9.73
N GLY A 194 2.53 -2.29 8.67
CA GLY A 194 3.37 -3.02 7.71
C GLY A 194 4.66 -3.55 8.33
N TRP A 195 5.26 -2.79 9.27
CA TRP A 195 6.40 -3.28 10.03
C TRP A 195 6.01 -4.32 11.08
N LEU A 196 4.85 -4.17 11.73
CA LEU A 196 4.33 -5.20 12.63
C LEU A 196 4.11 -6.52 11.88
N GLU A 197 3.64 -6.49 10.63
CA GLU A 197 3.48 -7.68 9.82
C GLU A 197 4.81 -8.42 9.60
N ALA A 198 5.84 -7.70 9.15
CA ALA A 198 7.15 -8.31 8.87
C ALA A 198 7.82 -8.88 10.14
N LEU A 199 7.75 -8.13 11.23
CA LEU A 199 8.43 -8.45 12.50
C LEU A 199 7.68 -9.45 13.38
N LYS A 200 6.35 -9.35 13.40
CA LYS A 200 5.49 -10.00 14.40
C LYS A 200 4.39 -10.85 13.77
N CYS A 201 4.63 -11.37 12.56
CA CYS A 201 3.69 -12.27 11.90
C CYS A 201 3.32 -13.45 12.78
N ASP A 202 4.32 -14.20 13.23
CA ASP A 202 4.12 -15.47 13.96
C ASP A 202 3.55 -15.27 15.37
N GLU A 203 3.84 -14.14 16.01
CA GLU A 203 3.44 -13.86 17.39
C GLU A 203 1.99 -13.36 17.51
N PHE A 204 1.54 -12.54 16.56
CA PHE A 204 0.28 -11.82 16.70
C PHE A 204 -0.49 -11.67 15.39
N VAL A 205 0.14 -11.14 14.34
CA VAL A 205 -0.57 -10.67 13.14
C VAL A 205 -1.28 -11.83 12.44
N ARG A 206 -0.63 -13.00 12.33
CA ARG A 206 -1.21 -14.19 11.69
C ARG A 206 -2.49 -14.68 12.38
N ALA A 207 -2.54 -14.60 13.71
CA ALA A 207 -3.66 -15.11 14.50
C ALA A 207 -4.93 -14.26 14.33
N ILE A 208 -4.79 -12.96 14.05
CA ILE A 208 -5.92 -12.03 13.94
C ILE A 208 -6.34 -11.73 12.49
N GLY A 209 -5.67 -12.28 11.49
CA GLY A 209 -6.04 -12.11 10.07
C GLY A 209 -4.87 -12.05 9.09
N GLY A 210 -3.63 -12.09 9.57
CA GLY A 210 -2.44 -12.01 8.73
C GLY A 210 -2.36 -10.68 7.98
N HIS A 211 -2.04 -10.76 6.69
CA HIS A 211 -1.88 -9.61 5.79
C HIS A 211 -3.13 -8.72 5.71
N LEU A 212 -4.31 -9.28 5.99
CA LEU A 212 -5.56 -8.53 6.07
C LEU A 212 -5.48 -7.33 7.00
N ILE A 213 -4.76 -7.45 8.11
CA ILE A 213 -4.66 -6.38 9.10
C ILE A 213 -3.94 -5.16 8.53
N TYR A 214 -2.89 -5.38 7.75
CA TYR A 214 -2.19 -4.32 7.04
C TYR A 214 -3.12 -3.66 6.01
N ASP A 215 -3.72 -4.46 5.13
CA ASP A 215 -4.55 -3.92 4.06
C ASP A 215 -5.78 -3.18 4.58
N ALA A 216 -6.47 -3.74 5.57
CA ALA A 216 -7.62 -3.10 6.21
C ALA A 216 -7.25 -1.75 6.87
N THR A 217 -5.99 -1.58 7.31
CA THR A 217 -5.52 -0.32 7.87
C THR A 217 -5.58 0.81 6.84
N ILE A 218 -5.34 0.54 5.55
CA ILE A 218 -5.34 1.55 4.49
C ILE A 218 -6.71 2.26 4.37
N PRO A 219 -7.82 1.58 4.03
CA PRO A 219 -9.11 2.24 3.87
C PRO A 219 -9.68 2.72 5.21
N LEU A 220 -9.41 2.04 6.33
CA LEU A 220 -9.84 2.51 7.66
C LEU A 220 -9.18 3.84 8.01
N SER A 221 -7.88 3.97 7.76
CA SER A 221 -7.15 5.23 7.92
C SER A 221 -7.72 6.35 7.04
N VAL A 222 -8.03 6.05 5.77
CA VAL A 222 -8.65 7.03 4.85
C VAL A 222 -10.04 7.43 5.36
N PHE A 223 -10.81 6.50 5.91
CA PHE A 223 -12.13 6.79 6.50
C PHE A 223 -12.00 7.69 7.73
N VAL A 224 -11.07 7.40 8.65
CA VAL A 224 -10.78 8.24 9.83
C VAL A 224 -10.33 9.64 9.41
N TYR A 225 -9.49 9.76 8.38
CA TYR A 225 -9.12 11.04 7.79
C TYR A 225 -10.33 11.79 7.25
N GLY A 226 -11.24 11.11 6.53
CA GLY A 226 -12.49 11.70 6.06
C GLY A 226 -13.38 12.21 7.20
N LEU A 227 -13.54 11.43 8.28
CA LEU A 227 -14.27 11.87 9.48
C LEU A 227 -13.63 13.10 10.11
N TYR A 228 -12.30 13.15 10.19
CA TYR A 228 -11.59 14.33 10.67
C TYR A 228 -11.90 15.58 9.83
N MET A 229 -11.88 15.45 8.50
CA MET A 229 -12.22 16.56 7.60
C MET A 229 -13.65 17.04 7.79
N VAL A 230 -14.62 16.14 7.87
CA VAL A 230 -16.04 16.50 8.07
C VAL A 230 -16.25 17.28 9.36
N ASN A 231 -15.54 16.92 10.43
CA ASN A 231 -15.68 17.56 11.73
C ASN A 231 -14.93 18.89 11.87
N THR A 232 -13.93 19.14 11.01
CA THR A 232 -13.07 20.33 11.10
C THR A 232 -13.30 21.33 9.97
N ALA A 233 -13.97 20.93 8.89
CA ALA A 233 -14.30 21.82 7.80
C ALA A 233 -15.17 22.99 8.28
N PRO A 234 -14.89 24.23 7.81
CA PRO A 234 -15.76 25.36 8.10
C PRO A 234 -17.18 25.04 7.64
N LYS A 235 -18.15 25.14 8.56
CA LYS A 235 -19.56 25.01 8.16
C LYS A 235 -19.85 26.14 7.18
N SER A 236 -20.13 25.82 5.91
CA SER A 236 -20.62 26.80 4.97
C SER A 236 -21.86 27.45 5.60
N LYS A 237 -21.88 28.77 5.74
CA LYS A 237 -23.10 29.47 6.16
C LYS A 237 -24.19 29.04 5.18
N SER A 238 -25.19 28.32 5.67
CA SER A 238 -26.37 27.98 4.89
C SER A 238 -27.08 29.30 4.60
N ASN A 239 -26.88 29.81 3.39
CA ASN A 239 -27.70 30.88 2.84
C ASN A 239 -29.10 30.34 2.53
#